data_AF-A0A7C0WI83-F1
#
_entry.id   AF-A0A7C0WI83-F1
#
_cell.length_a   1.000
_cell.length_b   1.000
_cell.length_c   1.000
_cell.angle_alpha   90.00
_cell.angle_beta   90.00
_cell.angle_gamma   90.00
#
_symmetry.space_group_name_H-M   'P 1'
#
loop_
_entity.id
_entity.type
_entity.pdbx_description
1 polymer ?
#
loop_
_entity_poly.entity_id
_entity_poly.type
_entity_poly.pdbx_seq_one_letter_code
_entity_poly.pdbx_strand_id
1 'polypeptide(L)' 'TSTGWIFTEIARQPWVVFGLFKTADGVSKAAGVFEVFLSLVLFTLLYAALIVADVYLLKKYAVAGTEVVLEEN' A
#
# COMPACT_ATOMS: atom_id res chain seq x y z
N THR A 1 12.50 4.38 -4.89
CA THR A 1 11.88 5.70 -4.66
C THR A 1 11.16 5.80 -3.32
N SER A 2 10.79 4.69 -2.66
CA SER A 2 10.03 4.67 -1.39
C SER A 2 10.68 5.45 -0.23
N THR A 3 12.01 5.42 -0.11
CA THR A 3 12.74 6.12 0.97
C THR A 3 12.55 7.63 0.95
N GLY A 4 12.45 8.24 -0.24
CA GLY A 4 12.27 9.69 -0.36
C GLY A 4 10.92 10.14 0.21
N TRP A 5 9.85 9.43 -0.14
CA TRP A 5 8.51 9.67 0.39
C TRP A 5 8.42 9.50 1.90
N ILE A 6 9.05 8.43 2.43
CA ILE A 6 9.09 8.19 3.88
C ILE A 6 9.80 9.33 4.59
N PHE A 7 10.96 9.79 4.09
CA PHE A 7 11.70 10.88 4.70
C PHE A 7 10.86 12.17 4.75
N THR A 8 10.23 12.56 3.63
CA THR A 8 9.42 13.78 3.58
C THR A 8 8.19 13.71 4.49
N GLU A 9 7.59 12.53 4.63
CA GLU A 9 6.38 12.34 5.44
C GLU A 9 6.70 12.32 6.95
N ILE A 10 7.79 11.66 7.34
CA ILE A 10 8.25 11.64 8.74
C ILE A 10 8.78 13.02 9.16
N ALA A 11 9.52 13.71 8.30
CA ALA A 11 10.05 15.04 8.60
C ALA A 11 8.95 16.10 8.83
N ARG A 12 7.74 15.86 8.34
CA ARG A 12 6.57 16.74 8.51
C ARG A 12 5.88 16.59 9.87
N GLN A 13 6.15 15.50 10.61
CA GLN A 13 5.63 15.32 11.97
C GLN A 13 6.14 16.45 12.89
N PRO A 14 5.30 17.03 13.78
CA PRO A 14 3.97 16.57 14.21
C PRO A 14 2.78 17.21 13.45
N TRP A 15 3.00 17.73 12.25
CA TRP A 15 2.00 18.55 11.55
C TRP A 15 1.35 17.81 10.37
N VAL A 16 0.03 17.95 10.25
CA VAL A 16 -0.69 17.70 9.00
C VAL A 16 -0.66 18.96 8.14
N VAL A 17 -0.92 20.12 8.74
CA VAL A 17 -0.74 21.42 8.08
C VAL A 17 0.14 22.26 8.98
N PHE A 18 1.31 22.67 8.47
CA PHE A 18 2.32 23.35 9.26
C PHE A 18 1.75 24.61 9.92
N GLY A 19 1.90 24.72 11.25
CA GLY A 19 1.41 25.85 12.04
C GLY A 19 -0.12 25.91 12.23
N LEU A 20 -0.90 24.99 11.65
CA LEU A 20 -2.36 25.03 11.69
C LEU A 20 -2.97 23.77 12.31
N PHE A 21 -2.53 22.58 11.89
CA PHE A 21 -3.20 21.33 12.26
C PHE A 21 -2.20 20.23 12.60
N LYS A 22 -2.28 19.71 13.83
CA LYS A 22 -1.40 18.65 14.32
C LYS A 22 -1.94 17.27 13.98
N THR A 23 -1.04 16.31 13.84
CA THR A 23 -1.41 14.91 13.55
C THR A 23 -2.21 14.26 14.68
N ALA A 24 -1.93 14.63 15.93
CA ALA A 24 -2.70 14.16 17.10
C ALA A 24 -4.19 14.59 17.05
N ASP A 25 -4.47 15.77 16.49
CA ASP A 25 -5.84 16.29 16.38
C ASP A 25 -6.61 15.65 15.21
N GLY A 26 -5.91 14.94 14.31
CA GLY A 26 -6.48 14.26 13.14
C GLY A 26 -7.05 12.87 13.41
N VAL A 27 -6.96 12.36 14.65
CA VAL A 27 -7.48 11.03 14.99
C VAL A 27 -9.01 11.05 15.00
N SER A 28 -9.63 10.25 14.13
CA SER A 28 -11.08 10.13 14.05
C SER A 28 -11.65 9.55 15.35
N LYS A 29 -12.71 10.19 15.86
CA LYS A 29 -13.46 9.72 17.05
C LYS A 29 -14.59 8.75 16.69
N ALA A 30 -14.85 8.55 15.40
CA ALA A 30 -15.98 7.74 14.94
C ALA A 30 -15.71 6.23 15.00
N ALA A 31 -14.44 5.82 14.85
CA ALA A 31 -14.05 4.42 14.85
C ALA A 31 -13.29 4.07 16.13
N GLY A 32 -13.57 2.91 16.70
CA GLY A 32 -12.87 2.39 17.86
C GLY A 32 -11.46 1.89 17.51
N VAL A 33 -10.56 1.80 18.50
CA VAL A 33 -9.19 1.29 18.32
C VAL A 33 -9.20 -0.12 17.73
N PHE A 34 -10.13 -0.98 18.17
CA PHE A 34 -10.26 -2.34 17.66
C PHE A 34 -10.69 -2.39 16.19
N GLU A 35 -11.60 -1.52 15.76
CA GLU A 35 -12.07 -1.45 14.37
C GLU A 35 -10.95 -0.99 13.42
N VAL A 36 -10.18 0.02 13.86
CA VAL A 36 -9.00 0.49 13.13
C VAL A 36 -7.94 -0.62 13.04
N PHE A 37 -7.69 -1.34 14.14
CA PHE A 37 -6.73 -2.45 14.14
C PHE A 37 -7.19 -3.59 13.21
N LEU A 38 -8.45 -4.00 13.32
CA LEU A 38 -9.00 -5.09 12.51
C LEU A 38 -8.97 -4.74 11.02
N SER A 39 -9.38 -3.52 10.65
CA SER A 39 -9.32 -3.06 9.25
C SER A 39 -7.88 -2.99 8.73
N LEU A 40 -6.92 -2.53 9.54
CA LEU A 40 -5.49 -2.53 9.17
C LEU A 40 -4.99 -3.94 8.88
N VAL A 41 -5.31 -4.92 9.74
CA VAL A 41 -4.93 -6.32 9.53
C VAL A 41 -5.56 -6.87 8.25
N LEU A 42 -6.86 -6.65 8.05
CA LEU A 42 -7.57 -7.13 6.87
C LEU A 42 -7.00 -6.55 5.57
N PHE A 43 -6.77 -5.23 5.51
CA PHE A 43 -6.17 -4.61 4.32
C PHE A 43 -4.73 -5.08 4.09
N THR A 44 -3.95 -5.27 5.16
CA THR A 44 -2.58 -5.77 5.05
C THR A 44 -2.57 -7.18 4.43
N LEU A 45 -3.41 -8.08 4.93
CA LEU A 45 -3.52 -9.45 4.40
C LEU A 45 -4.03 -9.46 2.95
N LEU A 46 -5.00 -8.59 2.64
CA LEU A 46 -5.51 -8.44 1.28
C LEU A 46 -4.40 -8.01 0.32
N TYR A 47 -3.66 -6.95 0.63
CA TYR A 47 -2.56 -6.50 -0.22
C TYR A 47 -1.43 -7.52 -0.31
N ALA A 48 -1.13 -8.24 0.78
CA ALA A 48 -0.14 -9.31 0.75
C ALA A 48 -0.55 -10.45 -0.20
N ALA A 49 -1.83 -10.87 -0.18
CA ALA A 49 -2.35 -11.88 -1.10
C ALA A 49 -2.29 -11.40 -2.56
N LEU A 50 -2.63 -10.13 -2.82
CA LEU A 50 -2.52 -9.53 -4.15
C LEU A 50 -1.06 -9.50 -4.64
N ILE A 51 -0.10 -9.15 -3.79
CA ILE A 51 1.33 -9.17 -4.13
C ILE A 51 1.78 -10.59 -4.50
N VAL A 52 1.35 -11.62 -3.77
CA VAL A 52 1.68 -13.02 -4.09
C VAL A 52 1.09 -13.42 -5.45
N ALA A 53 -0.18 -13.09 -5.68
CA ALA A 53 -0.84 -13.35 -6.96
C ALA A 53 -0.14 -12.62 -8.12
N ASP A 54 0.19 -11.35 -7.94
CA ASP A 54 0.85 -10.52 -8.94
C ASP A 54 2.26 -11.05 -9.27
N VAL A 55 3.09 -11.34 -8.26
CA VAL A 55 4.41 -11.94 -8.46
C VAL A 55 4.31 -13.31 -9.16
N TYR A 56 3.30 -14.12 -8.81
CA TYR A 56 3.06 -15.40 -9.49
C TYR A 56 2.70 -15.21 -10.97
N LEU A 57 1.76 -14.31 -11.27
CA LEU A 57 1.32 -14.05 -12.64
C LEU A 57 2.45 -13.43 -13.47
N LEU A 58 3.14 -12.42 -12.92
CA LEU A 58 4.31 -11.81 -13.55
C LEU A 58 5.37 -12.86 -13.84
N LYS A 59 5.70 -13.73 -12.89
CA LYS A 59 6.68 -14.81 -13.12
C LYS A 59 6.20 -15.77 -14.22
N LYS A 60 4.92 -16.19 -14.18
CA LYS A 60 4.36 -17.13 -15.16
C LYS A 60 4.42 -16.56 -16.57
N TYR A 61 3.96 -15.33 -16.77
CA TYR A 61 3.87 -14.74 -18.10
C TYR A 61 5.18 -14.11 -18.58
N ALA A 62 6.02 -13.58 -17.70
CA ALA A 62 7.34 -13.07 -18.10
C ALA A 62 8.28 -14.19 -18.56
N VAL A 63 8.15 -15.41 -18.01
CA VAL A 63 8.96 -16.56 -18.41
C VAL A 63 8.37 -17.30 -19.61
N ALA A 64 7.04 -17.29 -19.80
CA ALA A 64 6.39 -17.98 -20.91
C ALA A 64 6.77 -17.45 -22.30
N GLY A 65 7.39 -16.26 -22.39
CA GLY A 65 7.88 -15.70 -23.65
C GLY A 65 6.76 -15.41 -24.65
N THR A 66 7.05 -14.64 -25.70
CA THR A 66 6.13 -14.25 -26.78
C THR A 66 5.57 -15.42 -27.62
N GLU A 67 5.74 -16.67 -27.20
CA GLU A 67 5.24 -17.84 -27.93
C GLU A 67 3.72 -17.86 -28.02
N VAL A 68 3.03 -17.40 -26.98
CA VAL A 68 1.57 -17.25 -26.97
C VAL A 68 1.07 -16.22 -28.01
N VAL A 69 1.91 -15.26 -28.43
CA VAL A 69 1.56 -14.19 -29.37
C VAL A 69 1.87 -14.57 -30.83
N LEU A 70 2.73 -15.57 -31.06
CA LEU A 70 3.17 -15.97 -32.40
C LEU A 70 2.30 -17.08 -33.04
N GLU A 71 1.57 -17.87 -32.24
CA GLU A 71 0.67 -18.90 -32.79
C GLU A 71 -0.72 -18.37 -33.20
N GLU A 72 -1.03 -17.09 -32.93
CA GLU A 72 -2.32 -16.46 -33.25
C GLU A 72 -2.32 -15.67 -34.58
N ASN A 73 -1.25 -15.73 -35.40
CA ASN A 73 -1.19 -15.11 -36.75
C ASN A 73 -0.90 -16.13 -37.86
#